data_AF-A0A2C9LRL7-F1
#
_entry.id   AF-A0A2C9LRL7-F1
#
_cell.length_a   1.000
_cell.length_b   1.000
_cell.length_c   1.000
_cell.angle_alpha   90.00
_cell.angle_beta   90.00
_cell.angle_gamma   90.00
#
_symmetry.space_group_name_H-M   'P 1'
#
loop_
_entity.id
_entity.type
_entity.pdbx_description
1 polymer ?
#
loop_
_entity_poly.entity_id
_entity_poly.type
_entity_poly.pdbx_seq_one_letter_code
_entity_poly.pdbx_strand_id
1 'polypeptide(L)'
;MLSVFQPTSSPIPRFKYKDGNDYIGEHKDDEKELYPGYPIASLTLGQLRDFVFKHQDSRRIKALRNVGTITLQLEHGSLLLMKHPTNSYWYHSLPRRKKAIGVRLNLTFRRMEPSKCKAA
;
A
#
# COMPACT_ATOMS: atom_id res chain seq x y z
N MET A 1 17.64 -8.56 -5.00
CA MET A 1 16.66 -9.50 -4.43
C MET A 1 15.30 -8.82 -4.47
N LEU A 2 14.32 -9.36 -5.20
CA LEU A 2 12.91 -8.93 -5.04
C LEU A 2 12.48 -9.46 -3.67
N SER A 3 12.32 -8.57 -2.69
CA SER A 3 11.90 -8.99 -1.36
C SER A 3 10.37 -9.03 -1.34
N VAL A 4 9.82 -10.21 -1.10
CA VAL A 4 8.47 -10.34 -0.54
C VAL A 4 8.66 -10.14 0.95
N PHE A 5 8.28 -8.96 1.43
CA PHE A 5 8.29 -8.47 2.81
C PHE A 5 8.96 -9.38 3.87
N GLN A 6 10.10 -8.95 4.41
CA GLN A 6 10.65 -9.48 5.66
C GLN A 6 10.20 -8.61 6.86
N PRO A 7 10.04 -9.22 8.05
CA PRO A 7 9.34 -8.59 9.17
C PRO A 7 10.23 -7.60 9.92
N THR A 8 9.81 -6.35 10.03
CA THR A 8 10.36 -5.41 11.03
C THR A 8 9.27 -5.01 12.03
N SER A 9 9.49 -5.45 13.27
CA SER A 9 9.03 -4.95 14.58
C SER A 9 7.74 -4.11 14.72
N SER A 10 6.63 -4.46 14.08
CA SER A 10 5.29 -3.95 14.39
C SER A 10 4.21 -4.98 14.04
N PRO A 11 3.03 -4.96 14.70
CA PRO A 11 2.20 -6.15 14.86
C PRO A 11 1.60 -6.57 13.51
N ILE A 12 2.20 -7.61 12.95
CA ILE A 12 1.75 -8.40 11.80
C ILE A 12 1.51 -7.56 10.53
N PRO A 13 2.45 -7.57 9.57
CA PRO A 13 2.17 -7.13 8.20
C PRO A 13 1.00 -7.94 7.64
N ARG A 14 -0.18 -7.33 7.50
CA ARG A 14 -1.39 -8.02 7.04
C ARG A 14 -1.38 -8.16 5.52
N PHE A 15 -0.58 -9.11 5.01
CA PHE A 15 -0.70 -9.57 3.62
C PHE A 15 -2.04 -10.28 3.35
N LYS A 16 -2.72 -10.73 4.42
CA LYS A 16 -4.01 -11.42 4.37
C LYS A 16 -5.08 -10.62 5.11
N TYR A 17 -6.18 -10.36 4.43
CA TYR A 17 -7.41 -9.78 4.95
C TYR A 17 -8.46 -10.89 4.92
N LYS A 18 -8.98 -11.28 6.09
CA LYS A 18 -9.97 -12.37 6.19
C LYS A 18 -11.30 -11.95 5.57
N ASP A 19 -11.66 -10.70 5.76
CA ASP A 19 -12.90 -10.08 5.29
C ASP A 19 -12.72 -8.56 5.16
N GLY A 20 -13.84 -7.86 5.02
CA GLY A 20 -13.96 -6.41 4.97
C GLY A 20 -13.80 -5.69 6.30
N ASN A 21 -13.74 -6.41 7.42
CA ASN A 21 -13.41 -5.83 8.73
C ASN A 21 -11.92 -5.58 8.85
N ASP A 22 -11.08 -6.40 8.19
CA ASP A 22 -9.66 -6.15 8.06
C ASP A 22 -9.39 -4.98 7.11
N TYR A 23 -8.55 -4.05 7.56
CA TYR A 23 -8.22 -2.82 6.84
C TYR A 23 -6.78 -2.38 7.13
N ILE A 24 -6.27 -1.48 6.30
CA ILE A 24 -5.08 -0.70 6.60
C ILE A 24 -5.42 0.78 6.44
N GLY A 25 -5.08 1.58 7.45
CA GLY A 25 -5.33 3.02 7.46
C GLY A 25 -4.50 3.75 6.39
N GLU A 26 -4.72 5.06 6.27
CA GLU A 26 -3.91 5.92 5.42
C GLU A 26 -2.43 5.86 5.83
N HIS A 27 -1.57 5.39 4.93
CA HIS A 27 -0.13 5.32 5.14
C HIS A 27 0.64 5.59 3.84
N LYS A 28 1.94 5.78 3.99
CA LYS A 28 2.92 5.71 2.91
C LYS A 28 3.85 4.56 3.23
N ASP A 29 4.39 3.92 2.21
CA ASP A 29 5.44 2.93 2.38
C ASP A 29 6.74 3.62 2.81
N ASP A 30 7.49 2.99 3.71
CA ASP A 30 8.78 3.53 4.15
C ASP A 30 9.79 3.45 3.00
N GLU A 31 10.09 4.60 2.38
CA GLU A 31 11.02 4.71 1.27
C GLU A 31 12.48 4.60 1.70
N LYS A 32 12.79 4.71 3.00
CA LYS A 32 14.19 4.80 3.45
C LYS A 32 15.00 3.54 3.14
N GLU A 33 14.36 2.39 3.17
CA GLU A 33 14.97 1.08 2.89
C GLU A 33 14.84 0.66 1.41
N LEU A 34 14.15 1.45 0.59
CA LEU A 34 13.90 1.16 -0.81
C LEU A 34 14.97 1.79 -1.69
N TYR A 35 15.24 1.15 -2.83
CA TYR A 35 16.08 1.76 -3.86
C TYR A 35 15.39 3.02 -4.39
N PRO A 36 16.02 4.20 -4.33
CA PRO A 36 15.40 5.46 -4.75
C PRO A 36 14.87 5.39 -6.20
N GLY A 37 13.63 5.82 -6.40
CA GLY A 37 13.00 5.87 -7.73
C GLY A 37 12.47 4.55 -8.28
N TYR A 38 12.68 3.40 -7.60
CA TYR A 38 12.09 2.14 -8.05
C TYR A 38 10.61 2.05 -7.71
N PRO A 39 9.79 1.48 -8.61
CA PRO A 39 8.37 1.34 -8.37
C PRO A 39 8.07 0.23 -7.34
N ILE A 40 6.92 0.37 -6.69
CA ILE A 40 6.34 -0.64 -5.81
C ILE A 40 5.25 -1.37 -6.59
N ALA A 41 5.31 -2.69 -6.65
CA ALA A 41 4.31 -3.50 -7.34
C ALA A 41 3.44 -4.23 -6.33
N SER A 42 2.11 -4.13 -6.45
CA SER A 42 1.15 -4.75 -5.54
C SER A 42 0.23 -5.67 -6.32
N LEU A 43 0.37 -6.98 -6.09
CA LEU A 43 -0.49 -8.02 -6.67
C LEU A 43 -1.64 -8.33 -5.71
N THR A 44 -2.88 -8.20 -6.20
CA THR A 44 -4.08 -8.55 -5.43
C THR A 44 -4.60 -9.92 -5.86
N LEU A 45 -4.90 -10.78 -4.89
CA LEU A 45 -5.53 -12.08 -5.12
C LEU A 45 -6.74 -12.22 -4.20
N GLY A 46 -7.88 -12.61 -4.75
CA GLY A 46 -9.10 -12.90 -3.99
C GLY A 46 -10.09 -11.73 -4.02
N GLN A 47 -10.72 -11.45 -2.89
CA GLN A 47 -11.83 -10.50 -2.79
C GLN A 47 -11.46 -9.09 -3.27
N LEU A 48 -12.29 -8.56 -4.18
CA LEU A 48 -12.20 -7.18 -4.66
C LEU A 48 -12.31 -6.19 -3.50
N ARG A 49 -11.41 -5.20 -3.47
CA ARG A 49 -11.42 -4.11 -2.50
C ARG A 49 -11.06 -2.77 -3.12
N ASP A 50 -11.65 -1.72 -2.57
CA ASP A 50 -11.29 -0.34 -2.89
C ASP A 50 -9.92 -0.02 -2.30
N PHE A 51 -9.02 0.46 -3.14
CA PHE A 51 -7.72 1.01 -2.78
C PHE A 51 -7.76 2.51 -3.00
N VAL A 52 -7.57 3.27 -1.93
CA VAL A 52 -7.85 4.72 -1.91
C VAL A 52 -6.56 5.49 -1.77
N PHE A 53 -6.32 6.43 -2.68
CA PHE A 53 -5.23 7.38 -2.63
C PHE A 53 -5.73 8.78 -2.23
N LYS A 54 -5.02 9.41 -1.31
CA LYS A 54 -5.27 10.77 -0.85
C LYS A 54 -3.99 11.58 -0.87
N HIS A 55 -4.03 12.73 -1.52
CA HIS A 55 -2.87 13.61 -1.62
C HIS A 55 -2.54 14.23 -0.25
N GLN A 56 -1.26 14.37 0.08
CA GLN A 56 -0.82 14.91 1.37
C GLN A 56 -1.31 16.35 1.64
N ASP A 57 -1.40 17.17 0.60
CA ASP A 57 -1.82 18.58 0.71
C ASP A 57 -3.31 18.73 1.05
N SER A 58 -4.11 17.69 0.81
CA SER A 58 -5.56 17.67 1.05
C SER A 58 -5.93 17.08 2.40
N ARG A 59 -4.93 16.75 3.26
CA ARG A 59 -5.18 16.24 4.62
C ARG A 59 -5.20 17.31 5.71
N ARG A 60 -4.62 18.49 5.46
CA ARG A 60 -4.47 19.52 6.50
C ARG A 60 -5.80 20.25 6.74
N ILE A 61 -6.03 20.70 7.98
CA ILE A 61 -7.23 21.45 8.41
C ILE A 61 -7.48 22.67 7.49
N LYS A 62 -6.40 23.30 7.01
CA LYS A 62 -6.43 24.19 5.85
C LYS A 62 -5.75 23.45 4.70
N ALA A 63 -6.54 22.79 3.85
CA ALA A 63 -6.02 22.08 2.70
C ALA A 63 -5.25 23.08 1.81
N LEU A 64 -3.95 22.81 1.58
CA LEU A 64 -3.10 23.66 0.75
C LEU A 64 -3.56 23.61 -0.71
N ARG A 65 -4.16 22.48 -1.11
CA ARG A 65 -4.74 22.23 -2.43
C ARG A 65 -5.97 21.34 -2.28
N ASN A 66 -7.01 21.63 -3.05
CA ASN A 66 -8.18 20.77 -3.17
C ASN A 66 -7.93 19.69 -4.23
N VAL A 67 -7.19 18.63 -3.84
CA VAL A 67 -6.92 17.47 -4.70
C VAL A 67 -7.92 16.38 -4.32
N GLY A 68 -8.69 15.90 -5.30
CA GLY A 68 -9.65 14.84 -5.10
C GLY A 68 -9.02 13.53 -4.64
N THR A 69 -9.78 12.74 -3.89
CA THR A 69 -9.42 11.36 -3.56
C THR A 69 -9.56 10.48 -4.79
N ILE A 70 -8.55 9.64 -5.06
CA ILE A 70 -8.59 8.67 -6.16
C ILE A 70 -8.89 7.29 -5.56
N THR A 71 -9.91 6.60 -6.09
CA THR A 71 -10.26 5.23 -5.65
C THR A 71 -10.09 4.28 -6.82
N LEU A 72 -9.34 3.21 -6.62
CA LEU A 72 -9.18 2.11 -7.56
C LEU A 72 -9.83 0.85 -7.01
N GLN A 73 -10.56 0.12 -7.84
CA GLN A 73 -11.04 -1.21 -7.48
C GLN A 73 -9.99 -2.24 -7.88
N LEU A 74 -9.41 -2.92 -6.89
CA LEU A 74 -8.40 -3.96 -7.13
C LEU A 74 -9.08 -5.33 -7.08
N GLU A 75 -9.27 -5.90 -8.26
CA GLU A 75 -9.88 -7.22 -8.45
C GLU A 75 -8.85 -8.36 -8.29
N HIS A 76 -9.35 -9.60 -8.28
CA HIS A 76 -8.48 -10.77 -8.30
C HIS A 76 -7.56 -10.74 -9.53
N GLY A 77 -6.26 -10.95 -9.32
CA GLY A 77 -5.26 -10.97 -10.39
C GLY A 77 -4.78 -9.59 -10.83
N SER A 78 -5.29 -8.50 -10.24
CA SER A 78 -4.85 -7.15 -10.57
C SER A 78 -3.45 -6.86 -10.04
N LEU A 79 -2.63 -6.21 -10.87
CA LEU A 79 -1.30 -5.71 -10.52
C LEU A 79 -1.31 -4.18 -10.54
N LEU A 80 -1.12 -3.58 -9.37
CA LEU A 80 -0.96 -2.14 -9.22
C LEU A 80 0.52 -1.77 -9.15
N LEU A 81 0.99 -0.95 -10.07
CA LEU A 81 2.37 -0.45 -10.09
C LEU A 81 2.41 1.02 -9.65
N MET A 82 2.90 1.29 -8.44
CA MET A 82 3.09 2.64 -7.91
C MET A 82 4.49 3.12 -8.26
N LYS A 83 4.60 3.99 -9.27
CA LYS A 83 5.87 4.58 -9.70
C LYS A 83 6.22 5.80 -8.83
N HIS A 84 7.50 6.13 -8.75
CA HIS A 84 7.92 7.42 -8.18
C HIS A 84 7.31 8.57 -9.02
N PRO A 85 6.79 9.66 -8.40
CA PRO A 85 6.82 10.00 -6.98
C PRO A 85 5.50 9.72 -6.21
N THR A 86 4.69 8.74 -6.63
CA THR A 86 3.36 8.49 -6.03
C THR A 86 3.43 8.33 -4.51
N ASN A 87 4.29 7.43 -4.00
CA ASN A 87 4.38 7.16 -2.57
C ASN A 87 4.97 8.35 -1.77
N SER A 88 5.69 9.25 -2.42
CA SER A 88 6.22 10.47 -1.80
C SER A 88 5.14 11.51 -1.52
N TYR A 89 4.08 11.59 -2.32
CA TYR A 89 3.01 12.61 -2.19
C TYR A 89 1.64 12.07 -1.77
N TRP A 90 1.36 10.80 -2.08
CA TRP A 90 0.05 10.19 -1.88
C TRP A 90 0.08 9.19 -0.73
N TYR A 91 -0.87 9.35 0.19
CA TYR A 91 -1.21 8.31 1.15
C TYR A 91 -2.13 7.31 0.48
N HIS A 92 -1.95 6.04 0.79
CA HIS A 92 -2.84 4.98 0.32
C HIS A 92 -3.46 4.21 1.50
N SER A 93 -4.63 3.65 1.28
CA SER A 93 -5.37 2.89 2.29
C SER A 93 -6.25 1.81 1.67
N LEU A 94 -6.58 0.81 2.48
CA LEU A 94 -7.59 -0.20 2.18
C LEU A 94 -8.71 -0.07 3.22
N PRO A 95 -9.69 0.82 3.02
CA PRO A 95 -10.71 1.10 4.03
C PRO A 95 -11.58 -0.12 4.33
N ARG A 96 -12.21 -0.12 5.52
CA ARG A 96 -13.18 -1.14 5.91
C ARG A 96 -14.36 -1.16 4.91
N ARG A 97 -14.81 -2.36 4.58
CA ARG A 97 -15.93 -2.61 3.67
C ARG A 97 -16.75 -3.79 4.17
N LYS A 98 -17.71 -3.54 5.07
CA LYS A 98 -18.52 -4.58 5.73
C LYS A 98 -19.18 -5.60 4.77
N LYS A 99 -19.43 -5.21 3.52
CA LYS A 99 -20.01 -6.08 2.48
C LYS A 99 -19.01 -7.05 1.83
N ALA A 100 -17.70 -6.82 2.00
CA ALA A 100 -16.68 -7.73 1.52
C ALA A 100 -16.53 -8.89 2.51
N ILE A 101 -17.05 -10.07 2.15
CA ILE A 101 -17.03 -11.25 3.03
C ILE A 101 -15.91 -12.24 2.68
N GLY A 102 -15.30 -12.10 1.50
CA GLY A 102 -14.24 -12.98 1.02
C GLY A 102 -12.83 -12.58 1.50
N VAL A 103 -11.93 -13.55 1.46
CA VAL A 103 -10.50 -13.37 1.77
C VAL A 103 -9.81 -12.62 0.63
N ARG A 104 -8.94 -11.67 0.98
CA ARG A 104 -8.02 -10.98 0.07
C ARG A 104 -6.58 -11.17 0.51
N LEU A 105 -5.71 -11.51 -0.43
CA LEU A 105 -4.26 -11.47 -0.28
C LEU A 105 -3.71 -10.28 -1.08
N ASN A 106 -2.73 -9.59 -0.50
CA ASN A 106 -2.01 -8.51 -1.16
C ASN A 106 -0.51 -8.73 -1.01
N LEU A 107 0.16 -8.98 -2.13
CA LEU A 107 1.60 -9.17 -2.18
C LEU A 107 2.25 -7.90 -2.71
N THR A 108 3.02 -7.22 -1.88
CA THR A 108 3.73 -6.00 -2.24
C THR A 108 5.20 -6.31 -2.47
N PHE A 109 5.64 -6.19 -3.72
CA PHE A 109 7.02 -6.39 -4.15
C PHE A 109 7.76 -5.06 -4.14
N ARG A 110 8.94 -5.08 -3.52
CA ARG A 110 9.80 -3.91 -3.36
C ARG A 110 11.24 -4.26 -3.67
N ARG A 111 11.97 -3.32 -4.28
CA ARG A 111 13.42 -3.42 -4.45
C ARG A 111 14.11 -2.73 -3.27
N MET A 112 14.66 -3.53 -2.37
CA MET A 112 15.41 -3.02 -1.22
C MET A 112 16.79 -2.51 -1.66
N GLU A 113 17.27 -1.45 -1.02
CA GLU A 113 18.63 -0.98 -1.20
C GLU A 113 19.60 -1.90 -0.43
N PRO A 114 20.54 -2.60 -1.10
CA PRO A 114 21.38 -3.61 -0.45
C PRO A 114 22.21 -3.09 0.72
N SER A 115 22.65 -1.83 0.67
CA SER A 115 23.43 -1.14 1.71
C SER A 115 22.63 -0.84 2.97
N LYS A 116 21.30 -0.94 2.92
CA LYS A 116 20.39 -0.66 4.05
C LYS A 116 19.63 -1.90 4.53
N CYS A 117 19.77 -3.04 3.85
CA CYS A 117 19.39 -4.32 4.45
C CYS A 117 20.39 -4.62 5.57
N LYS A 118 19.93 -4.57 6.83
CA LYS A 118 20.66 -5.25 7.90
C LYS A 118 20.73 -6.72 7.50
N ALA A 119 21.95 -7.26 7.39
CA ALA A 119 22.14 -8.70 7.29
C ALA A 119 21.40 -9.33 8.47
N ALA A 120 20.46 -10.22 8.17
CA ALA A 120 19.73 -10.98 9.18
C ALA A 120 20.65 -11.99 9.87
#